data_AF-A0A5D0CPU9-F1
#
_entry.id   AF-A0A5D0CPU9-F1
#
_cell.length_a   1.000
_cell.length_b   1.000
_cell.length_c   1.000
_cell.angle_alpha   90.00
_cell.angle_beta   90.00
_cell.angle_gamma   90.00
#
_symmetry.space_group_name_H-M   'P 1'
#
loop_
_entity.id
_entity.type
_entity.pdbx_description
1 polymer ?
#
loop_
_entity_poly.entity_id
_entity_poly.type
_entity_poly.pdbx_seq_one_letter_code
_entity_poly.pdbx_strand_id
1 'polypeptide(L)'
;MLAFGVLIVAVAGGSLFLSQNANRPTREVQQDNPEIKEIVQKYSAWKGASESASITSHQLIVSDGGKEVVYDLPEREFFVSIAPYKQDTHPCQIHSLTGCQGELVNEEFNVRIADSNGNIVLDEVKMSGSNGFIDLWLPRDQQYQVIIEQDGKKAESTLSTYKNDNTCITTMQLV
;
A
#
# COMPACT_ATOMS: atom_id res chain seq x y z
N MET A 1 33.05 43.83 -57.24
CA MET A 1 33.69 44.19 -55.96
C MET A 1 32.91 45.35 -55.37
N LEU A 2 32.25 45.13 -54.24
CA LEU A 2 31.93 46.07 -53.16
C LEU A 2 31.11 45.28 -52.13
N ALA A 3 31.71 45.06 -50.96
CA ALA A 3 31.15 44.35 -49.82
C ALA A 3 30.85 45.36 -48.71
N PHE A 4 29.65 45.31 -48.14
CA PHE A 4 29.22 45.82 -46.82
C PHE A 4 27.87 45.11 -46.57
N GLY A 5 27.51 44.49 -45.45
CA GLY A 5 27.88 44.68 -44.05
C GLY A 5 26.57 44.77 -43.23
N VAL A 6 26.13 43.62 -42.68
CA VAL A 6 25.26 43.34 -41.50
C VAL A 6 24.19 44.36 -41.05
N LEU A 7 22.96 43.87 -40.81
CA LEU A 7 22.20 44.21 -39.59
C LEU A 7 21.22 43.09 -39.20
N ILE A 8 21.50 42.42 -38.08
CA ILE A 8 20.58 41.55 -37.34
C ILE A 8 19.72 42.46 -36.45
N VAL A 9 18.40 42.36 -36.55
CA VAL A 9 17.49 42.97 -35.56
C VAL A 9 16.69 41.84 -34.91
N ALA A 10 17.13 41.46 -33.72
CA ALA A 10 16.36 40.64 -32.80
C ALA A 10 15.29 41.51 -32.14
N VAL A 11 14.02 41.19 -32.34
CA VAL A 11 12.92 41.78 -31.58
C VAL A 11 12.51 40.79 -30.51
N ALA A 12 12.93 41.08 -29.28
CA ALA A 12 12.48 40.44 -28.07
C ALA A 12 11.01 40.81 -27.80
N GLY A 13 10.09 39.90 -28.08
CA GLY A 13 8.69 39.99 -27.67
C GLY A 13 8.47 39.20 -26.39
N GLY A 14 8.67 39.85 -25.24
CA GLY A 14 8.38 39.27 -23.93
C GLY A 14 6.89 39.01 -23.76
N SER A 15 6.53 37.76 -23.48
CA SER A 15 5.22 37.39 -22.95
C SER A 15 5.40 37.12 -21.46
N LEU A 16 4.93 38.04 -20.61
CA LEU A 16 4.76 37.81 -19.17
C LEU A 16 3.76 36.66 -18.98
N PHE A 17 4.26 35.47 -18.67
CA PHE A 17 3.41 34.42 -18.10
C PHE A 17 3.24 34.71 -16.61
N LEU A 18 2.08 35.27 -16.25
CA LEU A 18 1.60 35.29 -14.87
C LEU A 18 1.31 33.84 -14.48
N SER A 19 2.30 33.20 -13.85
CA SER A 19 2.16 31.86 -13.28
C SER A 19 1.15 31.92 -12.13
N GLN A 20 -0.04 31.37 -12.35
CA GLN A 20 -1.03 31.18 -11.31
C GLN A 20 -0.50 30.14 -10.33
N ASN A 21 -0.21 30.58 -9.10
CA ASN A 21 0.17 29.73 -7.99
C ASN A 21 -1.04 28.90 -7.54
N ALA A 22 -1.34 27.84 -8.28
CA ALA A 22 -2.24 26.80 -7.84
C ALA A 22 -1.43 25.85 -6.95
N ASN A 23 -1.79 25.82 -5.67
CA ASN A 23 -1.24 24.96 -4.64
C ASN A 23 -1.60 23.48 -4.95
N ARG A 24 -1.03 22.92 -6.02
CA ARG A 24 -1.18 21.51 -6.39
C ARG A 24 -0.23 20.70 -5.50
N PRO A 25 -0.71 19.64 -4.84
CA PRO A 25 0.17 18.74 -4.12
C PRO A 25 1.25 18.23 -5.08
N THR A 26 2.51 18.41 -4.70
CA THR A 26 3.64 17.85 -5.44
C THR A 26 3.56 16.34 -5.29
N ARG A 27 3.28 15.63 -6.39
CA ARG A 27 3.21 14.17 -6.44
C ARG A 27 4.50 13.63 -7.05
N GLU A 28 5.30 12.94 -6.24
CA GLU A 28 6.52 12.27 -6.68
C GLU A 28 6.24 10.77 -6.83
N VAL A 29 6.59 10.18 -7.98
CA VAL A 29 6.40 8.74 -8.22
C VAL A 29 7.76 8.06 -8.22
N GLN A 30 7.92 7.07 -7.35
CA GLN A 30 9.11 6.22 -7.25
C GLN A 30 8.81 4.84 -7.81
N GLN A 31 9.50 4.49 -8.89
CA GLN A 31 9.38 3.18 -9.55
C GLN A 31 10.51 2.27 -9.10
N ASP A 32 10.23 0.96 -9.00
CA ASP A 32 11.21 -0.08 -8.68
C ASP A 32 12.04 0.18 -7.43
N ASN A 33 11.43 0.78 -6.40
CA ASN A 33 12.12 1.06 -5.15
C ASN A 33 12.45 -0.26 -4.42
N PRO A 34 13.74 -0.63 -4.25
CA PRO A 34 14.11 -1.90 -3.64
C PRO A 34 13.77 -1.97 -2.15
N GLU A 35 13.56 -0.82 -1.50
CA GLU A 35 13.23 -0.68 -0.08
C GLU A 35 11.71 -0.65 0.16
N ILE A 36 10.86 -0.81 -0.88
CA ILE A 36 9.40 -0.65 -0.76
C ILE A 36 8.78 -1.48 0.38
N LYS A 37 9.27 -2.70 0.61
CA LYS A 37 8.78 -3.55 1.70
C LYS A 37 9.14 -2.99 3.07
N GLU A 38 10.34 -2.43 3.21
CA GLU A 38 10.79 -1.79 4.46
C GLU A 38 9.99 -0.51 4.72
N ILE A 39 9.68 0.26 3.67
CA ILE A 39 8.84 1.45 3.77
C ILE A 39 7.42 1.08 4.21
N VAL A 40 6.81 0.04 3.61
CA VAL A 40 5.50 -0.46 4.03
C VAL A 40 5.54 -0.89 5.50
N GLN A 41 6.52 -1.70 5.90
CA GLN A 41 6.67 -2.16 7.28
C GLN A 41 6.80 -1.00 8.27
N LYS A 42 7.56 0.05 7.93
CA LYS A 42 7.67 1.28 8.74
C LYS A 42 6.29 1.90 8.97
N TYR A 43 5.48 2.01 7.92
CA TYR A 43 4.15 2.62 8.03
C TYR A 43 3.13 1.73 8.75
N SER A 44 3.21 0.40 8.62
CA SER A 44 2.38 -0.52 9.40
C SER A 44 2.65 -0.44 10.91
N ALA A 45 3.90 -0.18 11.28
CA ALA A 45 4.31 0.00 12.68
C ALA A 45 4.17 1.45 13.18
N TRP A 46 3.64 2.35 12.35
CA TRP A 46 3.63 3.79 12.62
C TRP A 46 2.67 4.16 13.74
N LYS A 47 3.12 5.09 14.60
CA LYS A 47 2.34 5.65 15.72
C LYS A 47 2.29 7.18 15.72
N GLY A 48 2.80 7.83 14.67
CA GLY A 48 2.81 9.30 14.55
C GLY A 48 1.49 9.84 14.01
N ALA A 49 1.28 11.17 14.13
CA ALA A 49 -0.01 11.80 13.87
C ALA A 49 -0.08 12.67 12.60
N SER A 50 1.05 12.99 11.95
CA SER A 50 1.10 13.94 10.83
C SER A 50 1.18 13.31 9.44
N GLU A 51 1.64 12.06 9.36
CA GLU A 51 1.77 11.31 8.11
C GLU A 51 0.61 10.33 7.97
N SER A 52 0.10 10.17 6.75
CA SER A 52 -0.82 9.10 6.40
C SER A 52 -0.24 8.21 5.31
N ALA A 53 -0.49 6.91 5.40
CA ALA A 53 -0.12 5.97 4.36
C ALA A 53 -1.26 5.01 4.05
N SER A 54 -1.53 4.82 2.77
CA SER A 54 -2.49 3.84 2.27
C SER A 54 -1.85 3.01 1.16
N ILE A 55 -2.26 1.75 1.06
CA ILE A 55 -1.67 0.82 0.11
C ILE A 55 -2.77 0.16 -0.71
N THR A 56 -2.70 0.36 -2.01
CA THR A 56 -3.56 -0.26 -3.02
C THR A 56 -2.90 -1.54 -3.55
N SER A 57 -3.58 -2.25 -4.45
CA SER A 57 -2.98 -3.42 -5.13
C SER A 57 -1.67 -3.13 -5.87
N HIS A 58 -1.37 -1.87 -6.22
CA HIS A 58 -0.23 -1.51 -7.08
C HIS A 58 0.65 -0.40 -6.50
N GLN A 59 0.16 0.36 -5.52
CA GLN A 59 0.87 1.55 -5.05
C GLN A 59 0.75 1.72 -3.54
N LEU A 60 1.86 2.07 -2.92
CA LEU A 60 1.87 2.73 -1.61
C LEU A 60 1.79 4.24 -1.84
N ILE A 61 0.86 4.90 -1.15
CA ILE A 61 0.64 6.34 -1.21
C ILE A 61 0.90 6.90 0.19
N VAL A 62 1.93 7.73 0.31
CA VAL A 62 2.34 8.40 1.56
C VAL A 62 2.05 9.88 1.42
N SER A 63 1.35 10.46 2.39
CA SER A 63 1.05 11.89 2.45
C SER A 63 1.61 12.50 3.73
N ASP A 64 2.37 13.59 3.59
CA ASP A 64 2.93 14.38 4.69
C ASP A 64 2.71 15.88 4.41
N GLY A 65 1.91 16.55 5.25
CA GLY A 65 1.76 18.00 5.21
C GLY A 65 1.34 18.59 3.85
N GLY A 66 0.61 17.83 3.02
CA GLY A 66 0.19 18.23 1.67
C GLY A 66 1.14 17.83 0.53
N LYS A 67 2.23 17.13 0.82
CA LYS A 67 3.07 16.45 -0.18
C LYS A 67 2.67 15.00 -0.28
N GLU A 68 2.63 14.46 -1.50
CA GLU A 68 2.31 13.05 -1.75
C GLU A 68 3.50 12.38 -2.44
N VAL A 69 3.96 11.26 -1.87
CA VAL A 69 4.92 10.36 -2.51
C VAL A 69 4.23 9.04 -2.79
N VAL A 70 4.34 8.59 -4.03
CA VAL A 70 3.73 7.35 -4.50
C VAL A 70 4.84 6.39 -4.90
N TYR A 71 4.77 5.17 -4.36
CA TYR A 71 5.71 4.11 -4.68
C TYR A 71 4.97 3.00 -5.40
N ASP A 72 5.47 2.59 -6.55
CA ASP A 72 4.96 1.39 -7.21
C ASP A 72 5.36 0.15 -6.38
N LEU A 73 4.41 -0.79 -6.24
CA LEU A 73 4.65 -2.07 -5.57
C LEU A 73 5.30 -3.06 -6.54
N PRO A 74 5.98 -4.10 -6.03
CA PRO A 74 6.61 -5.12 -6.87
C PRO A 74 5.64 -5.76 -7.87
N GLU A 75 6.10 -5.96 -9.12
CA GLU A 75 5.30 -6.55 -10.21
C GLU A 75 4.87 -8.00 -9.97
N ARG A 76 5.52 -8.72 -9.05
CA ARG A 76 5.29 -10.15 -8.79
C ARG A 76 4.64 -10.45 -7.45
N GLU A 77 4.53 -9.46 -6.57
CA GLU A 77 4.03 -9.63 -5.21
C GLU A 77 2.93 -8.63 -4.89
N PHE A 78 1.88 -9.12 -4.25
CA PHE A 78 0.71 -8.39 -3.81
C PHE A 78 0.77 -8.22 -2.29
N PHE A 79 0.56 -6.99 -1.83
CA PHE A 79 0.42 -6.71 -0.41
C PHE A 79 -1.04 -6.91 0.02
N VAL A 80 -1.25 -7.72 1.06
CA VAL A 80 -2.54 -7.83 1.75
C VAL A 80 -2.31 -7.78 3.25
N SER A 81 -3.19 -7.09 3.95
CA SER A 81 -3.16 -6.95 5.40
C SER A 81 -4.47 -7.45 5.99
N ILE A 82 -4.39 -8.39 6.93
CA ILE A 82 -5.54 -9.08 7.51
C ILE A 82 -5.65 -8.71 8.99
N ALA A 83 -6.80 -8.22 9.44
CA ALA A 83 -7.12 -8.07 10.86
C ALA A 83 -8.19 -9.10 11.27
N PRO A 84 -7.78 -10.24 11.86
CA PRO A 84 -8.71 -11.16 12.50
C PRO A 84 -9.41 -10.49 13.68
N TYR A 85 -10.64 -10.89 13.96
CA TYR A 85 -11.41 -10.37 15.09
C TYR A 85 -12.28 -11.45 15.75
N LYS A 86 -12.69 -11.21 16.99
CA LYS A 86 -13.60 -12.04 17.79
C LYS A 86 -14.96 -11.36 17.94
N GLN A 87 -15.01 -10.07 18.25
CA GLN A 87 -16.26 -9.36 18.54
C GLN A 87 -16.52 -8.24 17.53
N ASP A 88 -15.59 -7.30 17.42
CA ASP A 88 -15.81 -6.06 16.67
C ASP A 88 -14.91 -5.98 15.43
N THR A 89 -15.48 -5.42 14.35
CA THR A 89 -14.77 -5.13 13.11
C THR A 89 -15.31 -3.87 12.45
N HIS A 90 -14.63 -3.43 11.39
CA HIS A 90 -15.05 -2.31 10.55
C HIS A 90 -14.86 -2.66 9.06
N PRO A 91 -15.67 -2.10 8.15
CA PRO A 91 -15.44 -2.26 6.72
C PRO A 91 -14.11 -1.60 6.30
N CYS A 92 -13.34 -2.29 5.46
CA CYS A 92 -12.07 -1.79 4.93
C CYS A 92 -11.83 -2.42 3.55
N GLN A 93 -11.34 -1.64 2.60
CA GLN A 93 -11.09 -2.10 1.22
C GLN A 93 -9.63 -1.85 0.83
N ILE A 94 -9.23 -0.58 0.85
CA ILE A 94 -7.84 -0.16 0.73
C ILE A 94 -7.28 0.01 2.13
N HIS A 95 -6.20 -0.70 2.43
CA HIS A 95 -5.62 -0.69 3.76
C HIS A 95 -4.98 0.68 4.05
N SER A 96 -5.39 1.27 5.17
CA SER A 96 -4.75 2.46 5.75
C SER A 96 -3.75 1.99 6.79
N LEU A 97 -2.47 1.99 6.43
CA LEU A 97 -1.36 1.52 7.27
C LEU A 97 -1.26 2.31 8.58
N THR A 98 -1.63 3.59 8.53
CA THR A 98 -1.53 4.53 9.66
C THR A 98 -2.87 4.83 10.32
N GLY A 99 -4.00 4.34 9.79
CA GLY A 99 -5.34 4.76 10.22
C GLY A 99 -6.32 3.65 10.55
N CYS A 100 -6.07 2.41 10.10
CA CYS A 100 -6.89 1.26 10.49
C CYS A 100 -6.42 0.67 11.82
N GLN A 101 -7.36 0.20 12.63
CA GLN A 101 -7.09 -0.43 13.93
C GLN A 101 -7.95 -1.68 14.06
N GLY A 102 -7.29 -2.84 14.05
CA GLY A 102 -7.89 -4.14 14.36
C GLY A 102 -8.08 -4.34 15.86
N GLU A 103 -8.96 -5.28 16.21
CA GLU A 103 -9.29 -5.63 17.61
C GLU A 103 -8.12 -6.33 18.31
N LEU A 104 -7.44 -7.26 17.62
CA LEU A 104 -6.46 -8.18 18.22
C LEU A 104 -5.02 -7.72 17.94
N VAL A 105 -4.44 -7.00 18.89
CA VAL A 105 -3.16 -6.28 18.75
C VAL A 105 -2.01 -7.03 19.43
N ASN A 106 -0.89 -7.21 18.71
CA ASN A 106 0.28 -7.96 19.18
C ASN A 106 -0.05 -9.39 19.64
N GLU A 107 -0.96 -10.04 18.92
CA GLU A 107 -1.45 -11.38 19.21
C GLU A 107 -0.86 -12.38 18.21
N GLU A 108 -0.61 -13.62 18.63
CA GLU A 108 -0.11 -14.69 17.76
C GLU A 108 -1.24 -15.48 17.11
N PHE A 109 -1.06 -15.84 15.83
CA PHE A 109 -2.00 -16.61 15.04
C PHE A 109 -1.27 -17.67 14.24
N ASN A 110 -1.84 -18.87 14.13
CA ASN A 110 -1.43 -19.83 13.11
C ASN A 110 -2.08 -19.40 11.79
N VAL A 111 -1.27 -19.03 10.80
CA VAL A 111 -1.73 -18.58 9.49
C VAL A 111 -1.34 -19.62 8.47
N ARG A 112 -2.31 -20.11 7.70
CA ARG A 112 -2.10 -21.03 6.60
C ARG A 112 -2.74 -20.51 5.32
N ILE A 113 -1.97 -20.49 4.24
CA ILE A 113 -2.36 -19.96 2.93
C ILE A 113 -2.01 -20.99 1.87
N ALA A 114 -3.01 -21.41 1.10
CA ALA A 114 -2.85 -22.34 -0.01
C ALA A 114 -3.30 -21.70 -1.32
N ASP A 115 -2.59 -21.98 -2.42
CA ASP A 115 -3.00 -21.60 -3.76
C ASP A 115 -4.16 -22.46 -4.29
N SER A 116 -4.70 -22.09 -5.45
CA SER A 116 -5.78 -22.84 -6.12
C SER A 116 -5.44 -24.29 -6.52
N ASN A 117 -4.17 -24.67 -6.54
CA ASN A 117 -3.72 -26.05 -6.80
C ASN A 117 -3.54 -26.85 -5.50
N GLY A 118 -3.76 -26.24 -4.34
CA GLY A 118 -3.54 -26.83 -3.03
C GLY A 118 -2.08 -26.77 -2.54
N ASN A 119 -1.20 -26.04 -3.22
CA ASN A 119 0.16 -25.84 -2.75
C ASN A 119 0.16 -24.85 -1.58
N ILE A 120 0.90 -25.18 -0.52
CA ILE A 120 1.06 -24.29 0.63
C ILE A 120 2.06 -23.19 0.29
N VAL A 121 1.59 -21.94 0.36
CA VAL A 121 2.39 -20.73 0.13
C VAL A 121 2.89 -20.15 1.45
N LEU A 122 2.13 -20.34 2.53
CA LEU A 122 2.52 -19.96 3.89
C LEU A 122 1.85 -20.89 4.90
N ASP A 123 2.59 -21.33 5.91
CA ASP A 123 2.08 -22.10 7.05
C ASP A 123 2.99 -21.81 8.25
N GLU A 124 2.71 -20.71 8.93
CA GLU A 124 3.59 -20.13 9.95
C GLU A 124 2.77 -19.47 11.07
N VAL A 125 3.39 -19.36 12.26
CA VAL A 125 2.90 -18.46 13.31
C VAL A 125 3.25 -17.03 12.92
N LYS A 126 2.24 -16.14 12.88
CA LYS A 126 2.41 -14.71 12.65
C LYS A 126 1.86 -13.93 13.83
N MET A 127 2.56 -12.85 14.19
CA MET A 127 2.10 -11.89 15.19
C MET A 127 1.41 -10.72 14.47
N SER A 128 0.25 -10.30 14.95
CA SER A 128 -0.36 -9.04 14.48
C SER A 128 0.45 -7.84 14.95
N GLY A 129 0.47 -6.78 14.15
CA GLY A 129 1.16 -5.55 14.50
C GLY A 129 0.47 -4.77 15.61
N SER A 130 1.05 -3.63 15.98
CA SER A 130 0.44 -2.74 16.97
C SER A 130 -0.89 -2.13 16.51
N ASN A 131 -1.17 -2.17 15.20
CA ASN A 131 -2.43 -1.80 14.59
C ASN A 131 -3.43 -2.97 14.50
N GLY A 132 -3.06 -4.18 14.96
CA GLY A 132 -3.91 -5.37 14.95
C GLY A 132 -4.01 -6.09 13.61
N PHE A 133 -3.14 -5.76 12.65
CA PHE A 133 -3.11 -6.39 11.33
C PHE A 133 -1.90 -7.32 11.15
N ILE A 134 -2.07 -8.34 10.31
CA ILE A 134 -1.03 -9.25 9.84
C ILE A 134 -0.73 -8.88 8.38
N ASP A 135 0.46 -8.35 8.13
CA ASP A 135 0.90 -7.95 6.80
C ASP A 135 1.55 -9.11 6.04
N LEU A 136 1.13 -9.30 4.79
CA LEU A 136 1.55 -10.41 3.96
C LEU A 136 1.89 -9.94 2.54
N TRP A 137 2.93 -10.56 1.98
CA TRP A 137 3.30 -10.44 0.57
C TRP A 137 3.06 -11.78 -0.10
N LEU A 138 2.09 -11.82 -1.02
CA LEU A 138 1.70 -13.03 -1.72
C LEU A 138 1.98 -12.92 -3.21
N PRO A 139 2.29 -14.01 -3.93
CA PRO A 139 2.36 -13.97 -5.38
C PRO A 139 1.07 -13.42 -6.01
N ARG A 140 1.21 -12.60 -7.06
CA ARG A 140 0.10 -11.98 -7.78
C ARG A 140 -0.72 -12.97 -8.61
N ASP A 141 -1.84 -12.44 -9.12
CA ASP A 141 -2.65 -13.00 -10.20
C ASP A 141 -3.22 -14.40 -9.95
N GLN A 142 -3.61 -14.66 -8.70
CA GLN A 142 -4.27 -15.91 -8.33
C GLN A 142 -5.18 -15.77 -7.11
N GLN A 143 -5.88 -16.86 -6.80
CA GLN A 143 -6.72 -16.98 -5.61
C GLN A 143 -6.02 -17.85 -4.55
N TYR A 144 -6.31 -17.54 -3.29
CA TYR A 144 -5.79 -18.24 -2.13
C TYR A 144 -6.91 -18.60 -1.16
N GLN A 145 -6.81 -19.80 -0.59
CA GLN A 145 -7.53 -20.15 0.63
C GLN A 145 -6.69 -19.74 1.83
N VAL A 146 -7.28 -18.95 2.74
CA VAL A 146 -6.63 -18.50 3.97
C VAL A 146 -7.36 -19.07 5.17
N ILE A 147 -6.59 -19.62 6.09
CA ILE A 147 -7.04 -20.13 7.37
C ILE A 147 -6.23 -19.42 8.45
N ILE A 148 -6.92 -18.86 9.43
CA ILE A 148 -6.33 -18.24 10.62
C ILE A 148 -6.90 -18.91 11.85
N GLU A 149 -6.03 -19.38 12.74
CA GLU A 149 -6.41 -20.07 13.97
C GLU A 149 -5.72 -19.45 15.19
N GLN A 150 -6.47 -19.35 16.29
CA GLN A 150 -5.98 -18.92 17.60
C GLN A 150 -6.87 -19.52 18.70
N ASP A 151 -6.28 -20.08 19.75
CA ASP A 151 -6.98 -20.62 20.93
C ASP A 151 -8.12 -21.60 20.60
N GLY A 152 -7.95 -22.43 19.56
CA GLY A 152 -8.95 -23.39 19.09
C GLY A 152 -10.12 -22.78 18.31
N LYS A 153 -10.11 -21.47 18.06
CA LYS A 153 -11.03 -20.78 17.15
C LYS A 153 -10.43 -20.66 15.76
N LYS A 154 -11.30 -20.56 14.75
CA LYS A 154 -10.88 -20.55 13.34
C LYS A 154 -11.64 -19.49 12.53
N ALA A 155 -10.94 -18.88 11.58
CA ALA A 155 -11.51 -18.07 10.52
C ALA A 155 -11.01 -18.59 9.17
N GLU A 156 -11.90 -18.71 8.19
CA GLU A 156 -11.56 -19.11 6.83
C GLU A 156 -12.04 -18.06 5.84
N SER A 157 -11.23 -17.80 4.81
CA SER A 157 -11.61 -16.91 3.73
C SER A 157 -10.96 -17.34 2.42
N THR A 158 -11.50 -16.84 1.31
CA THR A 158 -10.83 -16.83 0.01
C THR A 158 -10.45 -15.39 -0.31
N LEU A 159 -9.20 -15.18 -0.72
CA LEU A 159 -8.75 -13.89 -1.24
C LEU A 159 -8.18 -14.05 -2.63
N SER A 160 -8.10 -12.96 -3.36
CA SER A 160 -7.45 -12.88 -4.66
C SER A 160 -6.41 -11.76 -4.68
N THR A 161 -5.41 -11.90 -5.54
CA THR A 161 -4.28 -10.96 -5.67
C THR A 161 -4.20 -10.33 -7.05
N TYR A 162 -5.35 -10.13 -7.70
CA TYR A 162 -5.48 -9.48 -8.99
C TYR A 162 -5.44 -7.96 -8.87
N LYS A 163 -5.36 -7.31 -10.03
CA LYS A 163 -5.43 -5.86 -10.12
C LYS A 163 -6.75 -5.30 -9.60
N ASN A 164 -6.62 -4.28 -8.77
CA ASN A 164 -7.70 -3.59 -8.06
C ASN A 164 -8.36 -4.39 -6.94
N ASP A 165 -7.84 -5.57 -6.59
CA ASP A 165 -8.31 -6.29 -5.41
C ASP A 165 -8.02 -5.50 -4.14
N ASN A 166 -8.89 -5.72 -3.14
CA ASN A 166 -8.77 -5.11 -1.82
C ASN A 166 -7.48 -5.57 -1.13
N THR A 167 -6.82 -4.65 -0.44
CA THR A 167 -5.60 -4.91 0.34
C THR A 167 -5.86 -5.01 1.82
N CYS A 168 -7.08 -4.76 2.27
CA CYS A 168 -7.50 -4.77 3.66
C CYS A 168 -8.57 -5.83 3.89
N ILE A 169 -8.29 -6.83 4.73
CA ILE A 169 -9.22 -7.91 5.04
C ILE A 169 -9.60 -7.83 6.52
N THR A 170 -10.83 -7.45 6.79
CA THR A 170 -11.38 -7.29 8.15
C THR A 170 -12.61 -8.17 8.38
N THR A 171 -12.85 -9.14 7.50
CA THR A 171 -14.05 -10.00 7.49
C THR A 171 -13.81 -11.38 8.10
N MET A 172 -12.62 -11.63 8.66
CA MET A 172 -12.22 -12.93 9.20
C MET A 172 -12.50 -13.01 10.70
N GLN A 173 -13.71 -13.44 11.06
CA GLN A 173 -14.10 -13.65 12.46
C GLN A 173 -13.64 -15.02 12.97
N LEU A 174 -12.97 -15.03 14.12
CA LEU A 174 -12.57 -16.23 14.84
C LEU A 174 -13.76 -16.78 15.64
N VAL A 175 -14.25 -17.94 15.21
CA VAL A 175 -15.40 -18.65 15.81
C VAL A 175 -15.03 -20.05 16.29
#